data_AF-A0A3D2HH34-F1
#
_entry.id   AF-A0A3D2HH34-F1
#
_cell.length_a   1.000
_cell.length_b   1.000
_cell.length_c   1.000
_cell.angle_alpha   90.00
_cell.angle_beta   90.00
_cell.angle_gamma   90.00
#
_symmetry.space_group_name_H-M   'P 1'
#
loop_
_entity.id
_entity.type
_entity.pdbx_description
1 polymer ?
#
loop_
_entity_poly.entity_id
_entity_poly.type
_entity_poly.pdbx_seq_one_letter_code
_entity_poly.pdbx_strand_id
1 'polypeptide(L)'
;MGQATCTVHQMQQLLLARNPKVSKSYLAYPQLFLEEGAKEGVRGDLAFAQALHETNYFKFGKDVSPRQNNFCGLGATGNGVPGHQFATPREGIRAQIQHLKAYASHKPLANKCIDPRFQRVQRGCAPNLEDLGGLWAYPGYDTQKYHSLAQAKANKDSYGHTIKRILMAIQSIK
;
A
#
# COMPACT_ATOMS: atom_id res chain seq x y z
N MET A 1 5.57 0.63 -11.18
CA MET A 1 6.69 1.61 -11.27
C MET A 1 6.20 2.90 -11.90
N GLY A 2 6.94 4.01 -11.79
CA GLY A 2 6.65 5.28 -12.45
C GLY A 2 6.43 6.46 -11.50
N GLN A 3 6.12 7.62 -12.06
CA GLN A 3 5.84 8.85 -11.32
C GLN A 3 4.40 8.88 -10.82
N ALA A 4 4.19 9.47 -9.65
CA ALA A 4 2.85 9.71 -9.12
C ALA A 4 2.09 10.70 -10.01
N THR A 5 0.77 10.51 -10.09
CA THR A 5 -0.13 11.40 -10.83
C THR A 5 -1.02 12.23 -9.92
N CYS A 6 -1.15 11.82 -8.65
CA CYS A 6 -1.96 12.53 -7.66
C CYS A 6 -1.13 13.56 -6.88
N THR A 7 -1.74 14.67 -6.52
CA THR A 7 -1.13 15.67 -5.64
C THR A 7 -1.32 15.31 -4.17
N VAL A 8 -0.49 15.92 -3.30
CA VAL A 8 -0.65 15.84 -1.84
C VAL A 8 -2.05 16.28 -1.41
N HIS A 9 -2.56 17.38 -2.00
CA HIS A 9 -3.88 17.90 -1.67
C HIS A 9 -4.99 16.87 -1.95
N GLN A 10 -5.00 16.26 -3.14
CA GLN A 10 -5.97 15.23 -3.50
C GLN A 10 -5.94 14.05 -2.52
N MET A 11 -4.73 13.57 -2.18
CA MET A 11 -4.54 12.46 -1.25
C MET A 11 -5.04 12.80 0.17
N GLN A 12 -4.76 14.02 0.64
CA GLN A 12 -5.25 14.52 1.94
C GLN A 12 -6.78 14.64 1.97
N GLN A 13 -7.38 15.20 0.91
CA GLN A 13 -8.83 15.37 0.82
C GLN A 13 -9.57 14.04 0.82
N LEU A 14 -9.06 13.01 0.12
CA LEU A 14 -9.68 11.68 0.19
C LEU A 14 -9.61 11.12 1.62
N LEU A 15 -8.46 11.27 2.28
CA LEU A 15 -8.27 10.78 3.65
C LEU A 15 -9.24 11.48 4.61
N LEU A 16 -9.37 12.80 4.54
CA LEU A 16 -10.31 13.56 5.37
C LEU A 16 -11.76 13.17 5.10
N ALA A 17 -12.14 12.97 3.83
CA ALA A 17 -13.51 12.56 3.47
C ALA A 17 -13.88 11.18 4.02
N ARG A 18 -12.92 10.24 4.09
CA ARG A 18 -13.15 8.85 4.53
C ARG A 18 -12.88 8.65 6.02
N ASN A 19 -12.07 9.51 6.63
CA ASN A 19 -11.77 9.54 8.05
C ASN A 19 -11.71 10.99 8.57
N PRO A 20 -12.87 11.65 8.80
CA PRO A 20 -12.90 13.05 9.26
C PRO A 20 -12.26 13.27 10.63
N LYS A 21 -12.10 12.20 11.43
CA LYS A 21 -11.48 12.21 12.77
C LYS A 21 -10.00 11.79 12.74
N VAL A 22 -9.39 11.69 11.55
CA VAL A 22 -8.00 11.29 11.42
C VAL A 22 -7.08 12.24 12.20
N SER A 23 -6.06 11.69 12.88
CA SER A 23 -5.03 12.52 13.51
C SER A 23 -4.34 13.40 12.47
N LYS A 24 -4.15 14.68 12.78
CA LYS A 24 -3.50 15.66 11.90
C LYS A 24 -2.10 15.21 11.46
N SER A 25 -1.41 14.41 12.27
CA SER A 25 -0.10 13.84 11.92
C SER A 25 -0.12 12.99 10.63
N TYR A 26 -1.21 12.28 10.33
CA TYR A 26 -1.35 11.48 9.12
C TYR A 26 -1.49 12.34 7.85
N LEU A 27 -1.87 13.62 7.98
CA LEU A 27 -1.97 14.53 6.82
C LEU A 27 -0.60 14.88 6.24
N ALA A 28 0.50 14.64 6.96
CA ALA A 28 1.86 14.76 6.43
C ALA A 28 2.25 13.56 5.54
N TYR A 29 1.57 12.41 5.65
CA TYR A 29 2.03 11.17 5.03
C TYR A 29 1.93 11.16 3.51
N PRO A 30 0.91 11.77 2.86
CA PRO A 30 0.90 11.89 1.41
C PRO A 30 2.21 12.44 0.82
N GLN A 31 2.75 13.51 1.42
CA GLN A 31 4.04 14.08 1.01
C GLN A 31 5.18 13.05 1.17
N LEU A 32 5.24 12.34 2.30
CA LEU A 32 6.26 11.31 2.54
C LEU A 32 6.19 10.17 1.51
N PHE A 33 4.98 9.74 1.15
CA PHE A 33 4.76 8.70 0.13
C PHE A 33 5.25 9.15 -1.25
N LEU A 34 4.94 10.38 -1.65
CA LEU A 34 5.40 10.92 -2.94
C LEU A 34 6.93 11.03 -2.99
N GLU A 35 7.56 11.52 -1.92
CA GLU A 35 9.02 11.64 -1.84
C GLU A 35 9.74 10.29 -1.86
N GLU A 36 9.32 9.34 -1.03
CA GLU A 36 9.96 8.01 -0.99
C GLU A 36 9.69 7.23 -2.28
N GLY A 37 8.48 7.35 -2.84
CA GLY A 37 8.15 6.78 -4.14
C GLY A 37 9.03 7.33 -5.27
N ALA A 38 9.18 8.65 -5.36
CA ALA A 38 9.99 9.30 -6.38
C ALA A 38 11.45 8.84 -6.33
N LYS A 39 12.05 8.74 -5.13
CA LYS A 39 13.42 8.23 -4.95
C LYS A 39 13.60 6.81 -5.48
N GLU A 40 12.60 5.95 -5.31
CA GLU A 40 12.68 4.55 -5.72
C GLU A 40 12.14 4.27 -7.13
N GLY A 41 11.54 5.27 -7.79
CA GLY A 41 10.86 5.11 -9.08
C GLY A 41 9.52 4.36 -8.96
N VAL A 42 8.88 4.44 -7.79
CA VAL A 42 7.60 3.81 -7.46
C VAL A 42 6.53 4.88 -7.33
N ARG A 43 5.32 4.56 -7.79
CA ARG A 43 4.15 5.42 -7.65
C ARG A 43 3.76 5.57 -6.18
N GLY A 44 4.19 6.67 -5.55
CA GLY A 44 3.91 6.96 -4.14
C GLY A 44 2.41 7.12 -3.85
N ASP A 45 1.66 7.67 -4.80
CA ASP A 45 0.20 7.79 -4.74
C ASP A 45 -0.52 6.43 -4.70
N LEU A 46 -0.03 5.47 -5.46
CA LEU A 46 -0.50 4.08 -5.45
C LEU A 46 -0.18 3.39 -4.12
N ALA A 47 1.05 3.57 -3.62
CA ALA A 47 1.44 3.02 -2.31
C ALA A 47 0.60 3.62 -1.18
N PHE A 48 0.28 4.90 -1.24
CA PHE A 48 -0.65 5.53 -0.30
C PHE A 48 -2.07 4.95 -0.43
N ALA A 49 -2.59 4.78 -1.65
CA ALA A 49 -3.90 4.16 -1.88
C ALA A 49 -3.97 2.74 -1.28
N GLN A 50 -2.89 1.97 -1.42
CA GLN A 50 -2.75 0.69 -0.74
C GLN A 50 -2.75 0.84 0.78
N ALA A 51 -1.99 1.79 1.34
CA ALA A 51 -1.95 2.03 2.78
C ALA A 51 -3.33 2.43 3.35
N LEU A 52 -4.13 3.20 2.60
CA LEU A 52 -5.51 3.50 2.97
C LEU A 52 -6.37 2.24 3.04
N HIS A 53 -6.21 1.30 2.12
CA HIS A 53 -6.92 0.03 2.16
C HIS A 53 -6.51 -0.81 3.38
N GLU A 54 -5.20 -0.97 3.60
CA GLU A 54 -4.64 -1.83 4.65
C GLU A 54 -4.97 -1.33 6.06
N THR A 55 -4.95 -0.01 6.25
CA THR A 55 -5.17 0.62 7.56
C THR A 55 -6.61 1.05 7.80
N ASN A 56 -7.53 0.75 6.88
CA ASN A 56 -8.89 1.30 6.89
C ASN A 56 -8.89 2.84 7.05
N TYR A 57 -8.15 3.52 6.16
CA TYR A 57 -7.96 4.98 6.18
C TYR A 57 -7.36 5.50 7.50
N PHE A 58 -6.32 4.83 8.00
CA PHE A 58 -5.67 5.09 9.29
C PHE A 58 -6.60 5.02 10.52
N LYS A 59 -7.72 4.30 10.42
CA LYS A 59 -8.54 3.93 11.60
C LYS A 59 -7.95 2.72 12.33
N PHE A 60 -7.21 1.89 11.60
CA PHE A 60 -6.73 0.59 12.07
C PHE A 60 -7.91 -0.29 12.55
N GLY A 61 -7.62 -1.39 13.25
CA GLY A 61 -8.64 -2.34 13.72
C GLY A 61 -8.43 -3.79 13.29
N LYS A 62 -7.28 -4.09 12.68
CA LYS A 62 -6.78 -5.46 12.44
C LYS A 62 -5.50 -5.69 13.26
N ASP A 63 -4.62 -6.58 12.80
CA ASP A 63 -3.42 -6.99 13.53
C ASP A 63 -2.38 -5.86 13.72
N VAL A 64 -2.37 -4.86 12.81
CA VAL A 64 -1.41 -3.75 12.90
C VAL A 64 -1.99 -2.56 13.65
N SER A 65 -1.20 -2.03 14.58
CA SER A 65 -1.50 -0.85 15.38
C SER A 65 -0.85 0.43 14.84
N PRO A 66 -1.41 1.62 15.18
CA PRO A 66 -0.83 2.92 14.82
C PRO A 66 0.64 3.11 15.20
N ARG A 67 1.09 2.48 16.30
CA ARG A 67 2.43 2.69 16.87
C ARG A 67 3.53 1.97 16.08
N GLN A 68 3.16 1.03 15.21
CA GLN A 68 4.14 0.22 14.48
C GLN A 68 4.72 0.93 13.25
N ASN A 69 4.12 2.02 12.79
CA ASN A 69 4.44 2.65 11.52
C ASN A 69 4.37 1.67 10.32
N ASN A 70 3.60 0.59 10.42
CA ASN A 70 3.48 -0.43 9.38
C ASN A 70 2.18 -0.25 8.60
N PHE A 71 2.18 0.64 7.62
CA PHE A 71 0.96 1.05 6.93
C PHE A 71 0.50 0.08 5.84
N CYS A 72 1.20 -1.05 5.66
CA CYS A 72 0.94 -1.98 4.57
C CYS A 72 0.82 -3.45 5.02
N GLY A 73 0.75 -3.69 6.33
CA GLY A 73 0.60 -5.05 6.87
C GLY A 73 1.85 -5.91 6.73
N LEU A 74 3.04 -5.30 6.58
CA LEU A 74 4.25 -6.05 6.27
C LEU A 74 4.57 -7.07 7.37
N GLY A 75 4.52 -8.35 7.01
CA GLY A 75 4.77 -9.46 7.93
C GLY A 75 3.63 -9.77 8.90
N ALA A 76 2.48 -9.10 8.81
CA ALA A 76 1.28 -9.55 9.49
C ALA A 76 0.72 -10.79 8.77
N THR A 77 0.33 -11.80 9.53
CA THR A 77 -0.16 -13.09 8.97
C THR A 77 -1.61 -13.40 9.36
N GLY A 78 -2.30 -12.46 10.01
CA GLY A 78 -3.58 -12.73 10.67
C GLY A 78 -3.41 -13.28 12.08
N ASN A 79 -4.54 -13.45 12.77
CA ASN A 79 -4.64 -14.08 14.09
C ASN A 79 -3.81 -13.40 15.19
N GLY A 80 -3.68 -12.06 15.14
CA GLY A 80 -2.98 -11.29 16.17
C GLY A 80 -1.47 -11.22 16.01
N VAL A 81 -0.89 -11.73 14.91
CA VAL A 81 0.54 -11.55 14.61
C VAL A 81 0.75 -10.13 14.08
N PRO A 82 1.40 -9.23 14.85
CA PRO A 82 1.33 -7.79 14.59
C PRO A 82 2.14 -7.35 13.36
N GLY A 83 2.99 -8.22 12.80
CA GLY A 83 3.91 -7.87 11.73
C GLY A 83 5.06 -6.99 12.21
N HIS A 84 5.78 -6.38 11.26
CA HIS A 84 6.96 -5.56 11.56
C HIS A 84 6.60 -4.19 12.15
N GLN A 85 7.57 -3.59 12.83
CA GLN A 85 7.52 -2.22 13.35
C GLN A 85 8.73 -1.42 12.85
N PHE A 86 8.51 -0.14 12.56
CA PHE A 86 9.53 0.79 12.09
C PHE A 86 9.66 1.98 13.05
N ALA A 87 10.87 2.54 13.16
CA ALA A 87 11.15 3.58 14.16
C ALA A 87 10.42 4.89 13.84
N THR A 88 10.23 5.20 12.55
CA THR A 88 9.54 6.41 12.10
C THR A 88 8.51 6.12 11.02
N PRO A 89 7.50 7.01 10.84
CA PRO A 89 6.56 6.89 9.72
C PRO A 89 7.27 6.84 8.36
N ARG A 90 8.32 7.63 8.17
CA ARG A 90 9.08 7.65 6.91
C ARG A 90 9.75 6.31 6.63
N GLU A 91 10.29 5.64 7.65
CA GLU A 91 10.87 4.30 7.49
C GLU A 91 9.83 3.25 7.12
N GLY A 92 8.65 3.29 7.75
CA GLY A 92 7.55 2.39 7.40
C GLY A 92 7.05 2.58 5.97
N ILE A 93 6.90 3.84 5.54
CA ILE A 93 6.56 4.19 4.15
C ILE A 93 7.66 3.71 3.20
N ARG A 94 8.94 3.92 3.53
CA ARG A 94 10.06 3.42 2.72
C ARG A 94 10.03 1.89 2.60
N ALA A 95 9.79 1.16 3.69
CA ALA A 95 9.70 -0.29 3.65
C ALA A 95 8.57 -0.77 2.71
N GLN A 96 7.39 -0.13 2.77
CA GLN A 96 6.31 -0.42 1.83
C GLN A 96 6.72 -0.15 0.37
N ILE A 97 7.33 1.01 0.09
CA ILE A 97 7.79 1.38 -1.25
C ILE A 97 8.82 0.37 -1.78
N GLN A 98 9.77 -0.04 -0.94
CA GLN A 98 10.76 -1.04 -1.30
C GLN A 98 10.11 -2.39 -1.56
N HIS A 99 9.13 -2.80 -0.76
CA HIS A 99 8.39 -4.04 -1.00
C HIS A 99 7.67 -4.02 -2.35
N LEU A 100 6.94 -2.94 -2.65
CA LEU A 100 6.30 -2.75 -3.95
C LEU A 100 7.30 -2.76 -5.11
N LYS A 101 8.49 -2.17 -4.92
CA LYS A 101 9.58 -2.23 -5.91
C LYS A 101 10.10 -3.64 -6.13
N ALA A 102 10.23 -4.45 -5.06
CA ALA A 102 10.63 -5.84 -5.17
C ALA A 102 9.63 -6.62 -6.04
N TYR A 103 8.34 -6.45 -5.80
CA TYR A 103 7.28 -7.08 -6.59
C TYR A 103 7.30 -6.62 -8.05
N ALA A 104 7.44 -5.32 -8.31
CA ALA A 104 7.26 -4.78 -9.65
C ALA A 104 8.52 -4.71 -10.51
N SER A 105 9.73 -4.93 -9.96
CA SER A 105 10.97 -4.63 -10.67
C SER A 105 12.21 -5.37 -10.18
N HIS A 106 13.15 -5.61 -11.11
CA HIS A 106 14.52 -6.04 -10.84
C HIS A 106 15.51 -4.88 -10.61
N LYS A 107 15.09 -3.62 -10.76
CA LYS A 107 15.96 -2.44 -10.55
C LYS A 107 16.44 -2.34 -9.09
N PRO A 108 17.72 -2.03 -8.81
CA PRO A 108 18.23 -1.94 -7.45
C PRO A 108 17.51 -0.85 -6.63
N LEU A 109 17.53 -0.98 -5.31
CA LEU A 109 17.05 0.07 -4.40
C LEU A 109 17.94 1.31 -4.51
N ALA A 110 17.33 2.50 -4.45
CA ALA A 110 18.07 3.76 -4.44
C ALA A 110 18.55 4.14 -3.03
N ASN A 111 17.79 3.75 -2.00
CA ASN A 111 18.13 3.97 -0.60
C ASN A 111 18.51 2.66 0.10
N LYS A 112 19.07 2.79 1.32
CA LYS A 112 19.28 1.67 2.24
C LYS A 112 18.00 0.83 2.38
N CYS A 113 18.14 -0.48 2.29
CA CYS A 113 17.04 -1.43 2.50
C CYS A 113 16.55 -1.35 3.95
N ILE A 114 15.29 -0.99 4.13
CA ILE A 114 14.55 -0.98 5.41
C ILE A 114 13.52 -2.10 5.43
N ASP A 115 13.03 -2.56 4.27
CA ASP A 115 12.15 -3.72 4.17
C ASP A 115 12.86 -5.01 4.63
N PRO A 116 12.48 -5.61 5.78
CA PRO A 116 13.09 -6.84 6.30
C PRO A 116 12.71 -8.08 5.48
N ARG A 117 11.72 -7.99 4.60
CA ARG A 117 11.25 -9.07 3.73
C ARG A 117 11.70 -8.90 2.30
N PHE A 118 12.48 -7.87 1.96
CA PHE A 118 12.88 -7.56 0.59
C PHE A 118 13.51 -8.76 -0.13
N GLN A 119 14.40 -9.49 0.56
CA GLN A 119 15.10 -10.67 0.02
C GLN A 119 14.20 -11.91 -0.09
N ARG A 120 13.03 -11.92 0.54
CA ARG A 120 12.07 -13.04 0.47
C ARG A 120 11.14 -12.95 -0.75
N VAL A 121 11.14 -11.82 -1.44
CA VAL A 121 10.30 -11.60 -2.62
C VAL A 121 11.05 -12.11 -3.84
N GLN A 122 10.42 -13.01 -4.61
CA GLN A 122 10.85 -13.25 -5.98
C GLN A 122 10.64 -11.97 -6.78
N ARG A 123 11.73 -11.27 -7.08
CA ARG A 123 11.65 -9.93 -7.65
C ARG A 123 11.01 -9.94 -9.04
N GLY A 124 10.21 -8.92 -9.35
CA GLY A 124 9.51 -8.79 -10.63
C GLY A 124 8.26 -9.67 -10.80
N CYS A 125 7.80 -10.35 -9.74
CA CYS A 125 6.65 -11.27 -9.80
C CYS A 125 5.28 -10.60 -9.98
N ALA A 126 5.15 -9.29 -9.74
CA ALA A 126 3.90 -8.54 -9.91
C ALA A 126 4.16 -7.14 -10.49
N PRO A 127 4.35 -7.02 -11.82
CA PRO A 127 4.59 -5.73 -12.47
C PRO A 127 3.39 -4.77 -12.39
N ASN A 128 2.16 -5.30 -12.31
CA ASN A 128 0.92 -4.51 -12.27
C ASN A 128 0.18 -4.64 -10.92
N LEU A 129 -0.70 -3.69 -10.62
CA LEU A 129 -1.52 -3.72 -9.39
C LEU A 129 -2.38 -4.98 -9.29
N GLU A 130 -2.97 -5.37 -10.41
CA GLU A 130 -3.84 -6.52 -10.54
C GLU A 130 -3.11 -7.84 -10.23
N ASP A 131 -1.78 -7.86 -10.33
CA ASP A 131 -0.91 -9.01 -10.05
C ASP A 131 -0.61 -9.16 -8.55
N LEU A 132 -0.88 -8.14 -7.73
CA LEU A 132 -0.67 -8.22 -6.28
C LEU A 132 -1.64 -9.19 -5.58
N GLY A 133 -2.80 -9.47 -6.18
CA GLY A 133 -3.74 -10.45 -5.65
C GLY A 133 -3.12 -11.85 -5.63
N GLY A 134 -3.20 -12.54 -4.50
CA GLY A 134 -2.61 -13.87 -4.30
C GLY A 134 -1.12 -13.86 -3.95
N LEU A 135 -0.42 -12.73 -4.12
CA LEU A 135 1.00 -12.60 -3.77
C LEU A 135 1.19 -11.68 -2.55
N TRP A 136 0.66 -10.45 -2.61
CA TRP A 136 0.67 -9.51 -1.49
C TRP A 136 -0.42 -9.85 -0.48
N ALA A 137 -1.66 -9.95 -0.98
CA ALA A 137 -2.82 -10.33 -0.17
C ALA A 137 -3.29 -11.70 -0.63
N TYR A 138 -3.22 -12.69 0.27
CA TYR A 138 -3.75 -14.02 0.02
C TYR A 138 -5.11 -14.18 0.73
N PRO A 139 -6.16 -14.69 0.04
CA PRO A 139 -6.17 -15.15 -1.35
C PRO A 139 -6.33 -14.00 -2.37
N GLY A 140 -6.51 -12.76 -1.91
CA GLY A 140 -6.52 -11.56 -2.76
C GLY A 140 -7.87 -11.22 -3.38
N TYR A 141 -8.94 -11.82 -2.86
CA TYR A 141 -10.34 -11.59 -3.22
C TYR A 141 -11.25 -12.03 -2.05
N ASP A 142 -12.53 -11.66 -2.12
CA ASP A 142 -13.55 -12.12 -1.17
C ASP A 142 -14.00 -13.56 -1.51
N THR A 143 -13.65 -14.52 -0.66
CA THR A 143 -13.96 -15.94 -0.85
C THR A 143 -15.42 -16.29 -0.62
N GLN A 144 -16.21 -15.41 -0.02
CA GLN A 144 -17.67 -15.58 0.09
C GLN A 144 -18.39 -15.17 -1.19
N LYS A 145 -17.76 -14.30 -2.00
CA LYS A 145 -18.33 -13.75 -3.23
C LYS A 145 -17.84 -14.46 -4.50
N TYR A 146 -16.61 -14.94 -4.50
CA TYR A 146 -15.98 -15.57 -5.66
C TYR A 146 -15.35 -16.91 -5.27
N HIS A 147 -15.31 -17.85 -6.21
CA HIS A 147 -14.66 -19.15 -6.02
C HIS A 147 -13.18 -19.14 -6.37
N SER A 148 -12.70 -18.13 -7.11
CA SER A 148 -11.28 -18.01 -7.47
C SER A 148 -10.85 -16.56 -7.67
N LEU A 149 -9.54 -16.32 -7.56
CA LEU A 149 -8.93 -15.04 -7.90
C LEU A 149 -9.17 -14.68 -9.36
N ALA A 150 -9.20 -15.66 -10.27
CA ALA A 150 -9.49 -15.45 -11.68
C ALA A 150 -10.91 -14.89 -11.88
N GLN A 151 -11.91 -15.46 -11.18
CA GLN A 151 -13.28 -14.96 -11.21
C GLN A 151 -13.38 -13.54 -10.65
N ALA A 152 -12.69 -13.25 -9.54
CA ALA A 152 -12.65 -11.91 -8.96
C ALA A 152 -11.98 -10.89 -9.91
N LYS A 153 -10.87 -11.27 -10.56
CA LYS A 153 -10.20 -10.44 -11.58
C LYS A 153 -11.10 -10.16 -12.78
N ALA A 154 -11.82 -11.16 -13.29
CA ALA A 154 -12.78 -11.00 -14.39
C ALA A 154 -13.90 -9.98 -14.04
N ASN A 155 -14.29 -9.94 -12.76
CA ASN A 155 -15.28 -8.99 -12.23
C ASN A 155 -14.68 -7.66 -11.74
N LYS A 156 -13.38 -7.43 -11.96
CA LYS A 156 -12.65 -6.24 -11.49
C LYS A 156 -12.79 -6.02 -9.98
N ASP A 157 -12.75 -7.09 -9.20
CA ASP A 157 -12.98 -7.06 -7.75
C ASP A 157 -11.94 -7.83 -6.94
N SER A 158 -10.72 -7.94 -7.48
CA SER A 158 -9.56 -8.41 -6.71
C SER A 158 -8.93 -7.29 -5.87
N TYR A 159 -8.01 -7.66 -4.99
CA TYR A 159 -7.19 -6.75 -4.19
C TYR A 159 -6.60 -5.58 -5.01
N GLY A 160 -5.95 -5.88 -6.14
CA GLY A 160 -5.39 -4.87 -7.02
C GLY A 160 -6.43 -3.90 -7.59
N HIS A 161 -7.63 -4.39 -7.91
CA HIS A 161 -8.73 -3.54 -8.37
C HIS A 161 -9.26 -2.63 -7.26
N THR A 162 -9.28 -3.10 -6.02
CA THR A 162 -9.63 -2.26 -4.86
C THR A 162 -8.65 -1.09 -4.70
N ILE A 163 -7.34 -1.34 -4.76
CA ILE A 163 -6.33 -0.27 -4.72
C ILE A 163 -6.53 0.70 -5.88
N LYS A 164 -6.76 0.18 -7.09
CA LYS A 164 -7.01 0.98 -8.30
C LYS A 164 -8.22 1.90 -8.15
N ARG A 165 -9.33 1.42 -7.55
CA ARG A 165 -10.51 2.25 -7.25
C ARG A 165 -10.21 3.37 -6.26
N ILE A 166 -9.43 3.08 -5.21
CA ILE A 166 -9.02 4.13 -4.25
C ILE A 166 -8.16 5.16 -4.97
N LEU A 167 -7.19 4.74 -5.79
CA LEU A 167 -6.36 5.65 -6.57
C LEU A 167 -7.20 6.53 -7.52
N MET A 168 -8.17 5.95 -8.22
CA MET A 168 -9.11 6.71 -9.06
C MET A 168 -9.93 7.73 -8.26
N ALA A 169 -10.34 7.38 -7.04
CA ALA A 169 -11.05 8.31 -6.15
C ALA A 169 -10.15 9.47 -5.67
N ILE A 170 -8.85 9.25 -5.51
CA ILE A 170 -7.89 10.34 -5.27
C ILE A 170 -7.83 11.24 -6.51
N GLN A 171 -7.67 10.66 -7.70
CA GLN A 171 -7.53 11.40 -8.96
C GLN A 171 -8.76 12.25 -9.31
N SER A 172 -9.95 11.84 -8.85
CA SER A 172 -11.20 12.58 -9.11
C SER A 172 -11.39 13.82 -8.23
N ILE A 173 -10.52 14.05 -7.24
CA ILE A 173 -10.60 15.25 -6.40
C ILE A 173 -10.11 16.45 -7.19
N LYS A 174 -10.96 17.48 -7.24
CA LYS A 174 -10.71 18.76 -7.92
C LYS A 174 -9.82 19.67 -7.08
#